data_AF-A0A7W7ZLR2-F1
#
_entry.id   AF-A0A7W7ZLR2-F1
#
_cell.length_a   1.000
_cell.length_b   1.000
_cell.length_c   1.000
_cell.angle_alpha   90.00
_cell.angle_beta   90.00
_cell.angle_gamma   90.00
#
_symmetry.space_group_name_H-M   'P 1'
#
loop_
_entity.id
_entity.type
_entity.pdbx_description
1 polymer ?
#
loop_
_entity_poly.entity_id
_entity_poly.type
_entity_poly.pdbx_seq_one_letter_code
_entity_poly.pdbx_strand_id
1 'polypeptide(L)'
;MDETYVKVRGKWAYLYRALDKEGNTIDFYLSPTRNAKAAKRFLGKALNGFKAWEKPRVINTDKAPTYGIAISELKTEGKCPEETVHRQVKYLNNVVEADHGKLKELIR
;
A
#
# COMPACT_ATOMS: atom_id res chain seq x y z
N MET A 1 1.44 -2.08 -4.13
CA MET A 1 1.39 -1.69 -2.70
C MET A 1 1.93 -2.84 -1.90
N ASP A 2 2.68 -2.54 -0.86
CA ASP A 2 3.34 -3.57 -0.06
C ASP A 2 3.43 -3.16 1.41
N GLU A 3 3.64 -4.13 2.28
CA GLU A 3 3.96 -3.93 3.68
C GLU A 3 5.26 -4.62 4.08
N THR A 4 6.16 -3.85 4.70
CA THR A 4 7.38 -4.39 5.28
C THR A 4 7.50 -4.03 6.75
N TYR A 5 8.22 -4.86 7.51
CA TYR A 5 8.45 -4.64 8.93
C TYR A 5 9.74 -3.82 9.12
N VAL A 6 9.64 -2.69 9.81
CA VAL A 6 10.74 -1.75 10.04
C VAL A 6 10.85 -1.39 11.52
N LYS A 7 12.06 -1.05 11.97
CA LYS A 7 12.32 -0.62 13.34
C LYS A 7 12.54 0.90 13.35
N VAL A 8 11.62 1.65 13.92
CA VAL A 8 11.69 3.13 14.00
C VAL A 8 11.90 3.51 15.46
N ARG A 9 13.01 4.20 15.76
CA ARG A 9 13.35 4.66 17.14
C ARG A 9 13.24 3.54 18.19
N GLY A 10 13.77 2.36 17.86
CA GLY A 10 13.77 1.20 18.75
C GLY A 10 12.46 0.40 18.77
N LYS A 11 11.37 0.88 18.18
CA LYS A 11 10.07 0.20 18.14
C LYS A 11 9.80 -0.38 16.76
N TRP A 12 9.28 -1.60 16.72
CA TRP A 12 8.89 -2.21 15.47
C TRP A 12 7.52 -1.73 15.00
N ALA A 13 7.39 -1.51 13.69
CA ALA A 13 6.14 -1.11 13.03
C ALA A 13 6.05 -1.71 11.63
N TYR A 14 4.83 -1.82 11.12
CA TYR A 14 4.54 -2.13 9.73
C TYR A 14 4.53 -0.87 8.92
N LEU A 15 5.39 -0.82 7.91
CA LEU A 15 5.42 0.24 6.92
C LEU A 15 4.66 -0.23 5.68
N TYR A 16 3.57 0.46 5.41
CA TYR A 16 2.82 0.34 4.18
C TYR A 16 3.37 1.33 3.16
N ARG A 17 3.54 0.89 1.90
CA ARG A 17 4.03 1.74 0.80
C ARG A 17 3.23 1.54 -0.49
N ALA A 18 3.08 2.65 -1.21
CA ALA A 18 2.43 2.74 -2.49
C ALA A 18 3.45 3.34 -3.45
N LEU A 19 3.80 2.57 -4.48
CA LEU A 19 4.64 3.04 -5.56
C LEU A 19 3.82 3.03 -6.85
N ASP A 20 4.14 3.94 -7.76
CA ASP A 20 3.64 3.87 -9.13
C ASP A 20 4.40 2.78 -9.93
N LYS A 21 4.08 2.67 -11.23
CA LYS A 21 4.72 1.71 -12.14
C LYS A 21 6.20 2.00 -12.42
N GLU A 22 6.65 3.23 -12.20
CA GLU A 22 8.02 3.72 -12.42
C GLU A 22 8.86 3.57 -11.14
N GLY A 23 8.23 3.19 -10.03
CA GLY A 23 8.87 3.03 -8.73
C GLY A 23 8.88 4.30 -7.89
N ASN A 24 8.19 5.37 -8.32
CA ASN A 24 8.08 6.58 -7.53
C ASN A 24 7.13 6.36 -6.35
N THR A 25 7.50 6.89 -5.18
CA THR A 25 6.64 6.81 -4.00
C THR A 25 5.41 7.70 -4.17
N ILE A 26 4.24 7.08 -4.18
CA ILE A 26 2.94 7.75 -4.09
C ILE A 26 2.71 8.15 -2.64
N ASP A 27 2.79 7.17 -1.73
CA ASP A 27 2.57 7.41 -0.32
C ASP A 27 3.12 6.30 0.59
N PHE A 28 3.30 6.62 1.87
CA PHE A 28 3.67 5.70 2.93
C PHE A 28 2.80 5.89 4.19
N TYR A 29 2.68 4.82 4.97
CA TYR A 29 1.96 4.83 6.24
C TYR A 29 2.57 3.84 7.23
N LEU A 30 2.89 4.33 8.43
CA LEU A 30 3.38 3.49 9.52
C LEU A 30 2.22 3.10 10.44
N SER A 31 2.16 1.81 10.76
CA SER A 31 1.15 1.25 11.64
C SER A 31 1.80 0.29 12.65
N PRO A 32 1.41 0.31 13.93
CA PRO A 32 1.85 -0.71 14.88
C PRO A 32 1.25 -2.10 14.57
N THR A 33 0.16 -2.16 13.80
CA THR A 33 -0.58 -3.40 13.52
C THR A 33 -0.74 -3.66 12.03
N ARG A 34 -0.65 -4.93 11.63
CA ARG A 34 -1.00 -5.41 10.28
C ARG A 34 -2.44 -5.94 10.25
N ASN A 35 -3.42 -5.05 10.08
CA ASN A 35 -4.83 -5.42 10.02
C ASN A 35 -5.57 -4.70 8.88
N ALA A 36 -6.81 -5.14 8.59
CA ALA A 36 -7.63 -4.56 7.53
C ALA A 36 -7.89 -3.06 7.74
N LYS A 37 -8.06 -2.61 9.00
CA LYS A 37 -8.24 -1.19 9.35
C LYS A 37 -7.02 -0.35 8.95
N ALA A 38 -5.81 -0.82 9.22
CA ALA A 38 -4.58 -0.15 8.81
C ALA A 38 -4.43 -0.14 7.29
N ALA A 39 -4.71 -1.27 6.62
CA ALA A 39 -4.68 -1.37 5.16
C ALA A 39 -5.69 -0.41 4.50
N LYS A 40 -6.93 -0.35 5.01
CA LYS A 40 -7.99 0.57 4.56
C LYS A 40 -7.59 2.02 4.74
N ARG A 41 -7.06 2.38 5.92
CA ARG A 41 -6.60 3.74 6.18
C ARG A 41 -5.49 4.15 5.22
N PHE A 42 -4.54 3.25 4.97
CA PHE A 42 -3.46 3.49 4.03
C PHE A 42 -3.96 3.62 2.59
N LEU A 43 -4.76 2.66 2.11
CA LEU A 43 -5.36 2.70 0.78
C LEU A 43 -6.18 3.97 0.57
N GLY A 44 -7.03 4.35 1.53
CA GLY A 44 -7.81 5.57 1.46
C GLY A 44 -6.92 6.81 1.40
N LYS A 45 -5.85 6.87 2.21
CA LYS A 45 -4.86 7.96 2.17
C LYS A 45 -4.19 8.08 0.79
N ALA A 46 -3.70 6.96 0.26
CA ALA A 46 -3.06 6.92 -1.04
C ALA A 46 -4.01 7.32 -2.18
N LEU A 47 -5.27 6.85 -2.16
CA LEU A 47 -6.27 7.17 -3.16
C LEU A 47 -6.77 8.63 -3.09
N ASN A 48 -6.77 9.23 -1.90
CA ASN A 48 -7.16 10.63 -1.71
C ASN A 48 -6.18 11.62 -2.38
N GLY A 49 -4.94 11.20 -2.66
CA GLY A 49 -3.98 12.02 -3.39
C GLY A 49 -4.30 12.18 -4.88
N PHE A 50 -5.18 11.34 -5.44
CA PHE A 50 -5.55 11.35 -6.85
C PHE A 50 -6.89 12.05 -7.07
N LYS A 51 -6.99 12.81 -8.16
CA LYS A 51 -8.30 13.25 -8.68
C LYS A 51 -9.10 12.03 -9.16
N ALA A 52 -10.41 12.17 -9.27
CA ALA A 52 -11.31 11.07 -9.61
C ALA A 52 -10.89 10.32 -10.89
N TRP A 53 -10.46 11.04 -11.93
CA TRP A 53 -10.00 10.49 -13.21
C TRP A 53 -8.55 9.99 -13.21
N GLU A 54 -7.78 10.28 -12.17
CA GLU A 54 -6.38 9.83 -12.01
C GLU A 54 -6.28 8.59 -11.12
N LYS A 55 -7.40 8.14 -10.54
CA LYS A 55 -7.41 6.95 -9.69
C LYS A 55 -6.98 5.71 -10.49
N PRO A 56 -6.16 4.84 -9.89
CA PRO A 56 -5.60 3.71 -10.61
C PRO A 56 -6.68 2.69 -11.00
N ARG A 57 -6.66 2.25 -12.26
CA ARG A 57 -7.55 1.17 -12.74
C ARG A 57 -7.13 -0.21 -12.21
N VAL A 58 -5.89 -0.36 -11.77
CA VAL A 58 -5.34 -1.61 -11.23
C VAL A 58 -4.55 -1.32 -9.96
N ILE A 59 -4.88 -2.03 -8.88
CA ILE A 59 -4.10 -2.00 -7.64
C ILE A 59 -3.44 -3.37 -7.49
N ASN A 60 -2.10 -3.39 -7.52
CA ASN A 60 -1.32 -4.58 -7.20
C ASN A 60 -0.98 -4.59 -5.71
N THR A 61 -1.21 -5.71 -5.02
CA THR A 61 -0.80 -5.89 -3.62
C THR A 61 -0.12 -7.24 -3.41
N ASP A 62 0.55 -7.40 -2.26
CA ASP A 62 0.93 -8.72 -1.76
C ASP A 62 -0.31 -9.58 -1.46
N LYS A 63 -0.11 -10.89 -1.17
CA LYS A 63 -1.19 -11.87 -0.91
C LYS A 63 -1.87 -11.69 0.45
N ALA A 64 -1.66 -10.57 1.15
CA ALA A 64 -2.33 -10.29 2.42
C ALA A 64 -3.86 -10.17 2.21
N PRO A 65 -4.69 -10.93 2.97
CA PRO A 65 -6.14 -10.87 2.83
C PRO A 65 -6.73 -9.52 3.27
N THR A 66 -5.99 -8.76 4.06
CA THR A 66 -6.36 -7.42 4.57
C THR A 66 -6.65 -6.42 3.45
N TYR A 67 -5.95 -6.53 2.32
CA TYR A 67 -6.15 -5.62 1.19
C TYR A 67 -7.46 -5.86 0.44
N GLY A 68 -7.86 -7.12 0.27
CA GLY A 68 -9.13 -7.44 -0.40
C GLY A 68 -10.33 -6.85 0.35
N ILE A 69 -10.34 -7.02 1.68
CA ILE A 69 -11.36 -6.44 2.57
C ILE A 69 -11.35 -4.92 2.46
N ALA A 70 -10.18 -4.30 2.62
CA ALA A 70 -10.03 -2.85 2.57
C ALA A 70 -10.47 -2.23 1.24
N ILE A 71 -10.14 -2.85 0.11
CA ILE A 71 -10.53 -2.37 -1.23
C ILE A 71 -12.04 -2.48 -1.40
N SER A 72 -12.64 -3.61 -0.98
CA SER A 72 -14.10 -3.79 -1.04
C SER A 72 -14.83 -2.70 -0.28
N GLU A 73 -14.43 -2.44 0.97
CA GLU A 73 -15.02 -1.36 1.78
C GLU A 73 -14.84 0.02 1.14
N LEU A 74 -13.67 0.31 0.55
CA LEU A 74 -13.42 1.60 -0.09
C LEU A 74 -14.22 1.78 -1.39
N LYS A 75 -14.56 0.70 -2.09
CA LYS A 75 -15.49 0.74 -3.23
C LYS A 75 -16.91 1.07 -2.76
N THR A 76 -17.38 0.42 -1.70
CA THR A 76 -18.69 0.71 -1.09
C THR A 76 -18.79 2.17 -0.60
N GLU A 77 -17.69 2.73 -0.09
CA GLU A 77 -17.62 4.14 0.33
C GLU A 77 -17.47 5.15 -0.82
N GLY A 78 -17.37 4.71 -2.09
CA GLY A 78 -17.15 5.57 -3.26
C GLY A 78 -15.75 6.20 -3.33
N LYS A 79 -14.81 5.76 -2.47
CA LYS A 79 -13.44 6.28 -2.44
C LYS A 79 -12.54 5.61 -3.47
N CYS A 80 -12.83 4.36 -3.81
CA CYS A 80 -12.18 3.59 -4.86
C CYS A 80 -13.16 3.33 -6.01
N PRO A 81 -12.80 3.57 -7.29
CA PRO A 81 -13.66 3.27 -8.43
C PRO A 81 -14.05 1.79 -8.46
N GLU A 82 -15.30 1.48 -8.77
CA GLU A 82 -15.80 0.10 -8.84
C GLU A 82 -15.05 -0.73 -9.89
N GLU A 83 -14.66 -0.11 -10.99
CA GLU A 83 -13.86 -0.70 -12.07
C GLU A 83 -12.42 -1.06 -11.67
N THR A 84 -11.95 -0.59 -10.51
CA THR A 84 -10.58 -0.84 -10.06
C THR A 84 -10.37 -2.34 -9.86
N VAL A 85 -9.45 -2.93 -10.62
CA VAL A 85 -9.11 -4.34 -10.52
C VAL A 85 -8.05 -4.51 -9.43
N HIS A 86 -8.36 -5.32 -8.42
CA HIS A 86 -7.38 -5.75 -7.44
C HIS A 86 -6.66 -7.01 -7.93
N ARG A 87 -5.33 -6.97 -7.98
CA ARG A 87 -4.50 -8.12 -8.32
C ARG A 87 -3.53 -8.40 -7.18
N GLN A 88 -3.48 -9.65 -6.74
CA GLN A 88 -2.48 -10.10 -5.80
C GLN A 88 -1.30 -10.67 -6.58
N VAL A 89 -0.19 -9.94 -6.66
CA VAL A 89 0.96 -10.33 -7.48
C VAL A 89 2.22 -10.29 -6.63
N LYS A 90 2.84 -11.45 -6.44
CA LYS A 90 4.07 -11.61 -5.64
C LYS A 90 5.30 -10.98 -6.30
N TYR A 91 5.37 -11.00 -7.64
CA TYR A 91 6.60 -10.68 -8.40
C TYR A 91 6.65 -9.27 -9.02
N LEU A 92 5.51 -8.58 -9.16
CA LEU A 92 5.50 -7.18 -9.61
C LEU A 92 5.96 -6.20 -8.51
N ASN A 93 6.14 -6.73 -7.29
CA ASN A 93 6.73 -6.00 -6.19
C ASN A 93 8.27 -5.95 -6.28
N ASN A 94 8.96 -6.52 -7.28
CA ASN A 94 10.43 -6.49 -7.34
C ASN A 94 11.01 -5.05 -7.27
N VAL A 95 10.34 -4.05 -7.87
CA VAL A 95 10.70 -2.62 -7.74
C VAL A 95 10.57 -2.16 -6.28
N VAL A 96 9.49 -2.58 -5.62
CA VAL A 96 9.22 -2.33 -4.21
C VAL A 96 10.23 -3.08 -3.31
N GLU A 97 10.61 -4.31 -3.65
CA GLU A 97 11.55 -5.15 -2.91
C GLU A 97 12.98 -4.59 -2.95
N ALA A 98 13.44 -4.10 -4.10
CA ALA A 98 14.72 -3.39 -4.20
C ALA A 98 14.74 -2.13 -3.31
N ASP A 99 13.62 -1.41 -3.24
CA ASP A 99 13.45 -0.25 -2.36
C ASP A 99 13.33 -0.64 -0.88
N HIS A 100 12.93 -1.87 -0.53
CA HIS A 100 12.95 -2.34 0.86
C HIS A 100 14.36 -2.41 1.44
N GLY A 101 15.34 -2.80 0.64
CA GLY A 101 16.74 -2.85 1.07
C GLY A 101 17.26 -1.47 1.43
N LYS A 102 17.14 -0.52 0.49
CA LYS A 102 17.60 0.87 0.65
C LYS A 102 16.95 1.57 1.84
N LEU A 103 15.64 1.39 2.02
CA LEU A 103 14.93 2.03 3.11
C LEU A 103 15.33 1.47 4.48
N LYS A 104 15.60 0.16 4.57
CA LYS A 104 16.12 -0.45 5.81
C LYS A 104 17.51 0.06 6.18
N GLU A 105 18.34 0.40 5.20
CA GLU A 105 19.64 1.05 5.44
C GLU A 105 19.48 2.49 5.96
N LEU A 106 18.52 3.24 5.43
CA LEU A 106 18.28 4.65 5.82
C LEU A 106 17.67 4.81 7.23
N ILE A 107 16.90 3.83 7.70
CA ILE A 107 16.18 3.89 8.99
C ILE A 107 17.07 3.38 10.16
N ARG A 108 18.33 3.01 9.89
CA ARG A 108 19.24 2.44 10.90
C ARG A 108 19.64 3.43 12.01
#